data_AF-A0A949M6H1-F1
#
_entry.id   AF-A0A949M6H1-F1
#
_cell.length_a   1.000
_cell.length_b   1.000
_cell.length_c   1.000
_cell.angle_alpha   90.00
_cell.angle_beta   90.00
_cell.angle_gamma   90.00
#
_symmetry.space_group_name_H-M   'P 1'
#
loop_
_entity.id
_entity.type
_entity.pdbx_description
1 polymer ?
#
loop_
_entity_poly.entity_id
_entity_poly.type
_entity_poly.pdbx_seq_one_letter_code
_entity_poly.pdbx_strand_id
1 'polypeptide(L)'
;MGAFILRLLAVVILAIGSVPAASAVGITGMPAPDARAPGDDGGEEDEEDDGDDGDDGDEEGDRHLRGLVEAMPADRLGDWVVGGITVRADSSTRFDDDDEPITVGTCVSVRYRISAGASLARRIASTDAYRCDGTSPAPAREVTGILERMPDGLIGVWRIGGIDYTSDARTTVELDEGPFVIGGCVEVRVRRDASVSAIGTTEAADCGDTATREVTGTISARPVGTIGDWTVGAVTAAADAQTTLDTEDGTLAIGGCATLRWREQAGASQAVEIEAEHRWRCGDGSATNRRYGVVEAIPATTYGVWTIAGELYHVDASTRIDEDGEGPIAVGSCVRVTAAVVAGVSRAYRMHASDAGHCSGGAPDDAETQRVYATIAALPAAPYLGAWTIGALSYVANADTQFESGASYAVGDCVEAEYRVVAGTSVLTDVEPRRAARCVGGGVMRSYGTLSAMPVGGGAGDWTIGGTVVLVDGSTVLDPEHGPFVIGAWVEVHARLVAGRLTATKLETAVAPGTGGIDAVGTLDTRPADDTGSWVIGGTSYAATDDIQVALEDGARSARSAPVFVSVNAYRDAAGVLRLTQIRSGGYTLVLPALQN
;
A
#
# COMPACT_ATOMS: atom_id res chain seq x y z
N MET A 1 -31.02 55.26 23.43
CA MET A 1 -32.40 55.21 22.89
C MET A 1 -32.74 53.73 22.66
N GLY A 2 -33.78 53.22 23.35
CA GLY A 2 -34.47 51.91 23.19
C GLY A 2 -33.63 50.64 23.46
N ALA A 3 -33.70 49.88 24.57
CA ALA A 3 -34.81 49.22 25.31
C ALA A 3 -35.50 48.11 24.47
N PHE A 4 -35.32 46.80 24.71
CA PHE A 4 -35.75 45.88 25.81
C PHE A 4 -36.96 45.01 25.41
N ILE A 5 -37.07 43.79 26.00
CA ILE A 5 -38.23 42.84 26.12
C ILE A 5 -38.20 41.66 25.11
N LEU A 6 -38.21 40.34 25.40
CA LEU A 6 -38.70 39.37 26.44
C LEU A 6 -40.02 38.62 26.07
N ARG A 7 -40.00 37.26 26.19
CA ARG A 7 -41.09 36.22 26.19
C ARG A 7 -41.69 35.80 24.83
N LEU A 8 -42.09 34.55 24.53
CA LEU A 8 -42.96 33.52 25.16
C LEU A 8 -42.55 32.09 24.66
N LEU A 9 -42.49 30.99 25.45
CA LEU A 9 -43.50 30.02 25.99
C LEU A 9 -44.19 28.99 25.05
N ALA A 10 -43.98 27.70 25.38
CA ALA A 10 -44.78 26.45 25.23
C ALA A 10 -45.15 25.94 23.80
N VAL A 11 -45.17 24.63 23.49
CA VAL A 11 -46.10 23.59 23.97
C VAL A 11 -45.59 22.15 23.69
N VAL A 12 -45.97 21.23 24.58
CA VAL A 12 -45.82 19.77 24.62
C VAL A 12 -46.78 19.02 23.69
N ILE A 13 -46.38 17.94 23.01
CA ILE A 13 -47.24 16.78 22.65
C ILE A 13 -46.43 15.46 22.69
N LEU A 14 -47.06 14.42 23.22
CA LEU A 14 -46.59 13.06 23.53
C LEU A 14 -47.56 12.05 22.85
N ALA A 15 -47.06 11.00 22.18
CA ALA A 15 -47.74 9.72 21.84
C ALA A 15 -46.76 8.83 21.04
N ILE A 16 -46.25 7.68 21.53
CA ILE A 16 -46.84 6.33 21.69
C ILE A 16 -47.33 5.70 20.37
N GLY A 17 -46.76 4.53 20.01
CA GLY A 17 -47.36 3.62 19.01
C GLY A 17 -46.42 2.54 18.47
N SER A 18 -46.43 1.37 19.11
CA SER A 18 -45.74 0.11 18.75
C SER A 18 -46.74 -0.93 18.23
N VAL A 19 -46.47 -1.69 17.15
CA VAL A 19 -47.06 -3.05 16.88
C VAL A 19 -46.30 -3.80 15.73
N PRO A 20 -46.51 -5.11 15.45
CA PRO A 20 -45.43 -6.11 15.53
C PRO A 20 -45.32 -7.06 14.29
N ALA A 21 -44.52 -8.11 14.47
CA ALA A 21 -44.24 -9.24 13.59
C ALA A 21 -45.44 -10.14 13.22
N ALA A 22 -45.31 -10.86 12.10
CA ALA A 22 -46.12 -12.02 11.74
C ALA A 22 -45.25 -13.17 11.21
N SER A 23 -45.58 -14.40 11.62
CA SER A 23 -45.03 -15.69 11.20
C SER A 23 -46.16 -16.58 10.65
N ALA A 24 -45.86 -17.46 9.68
CA ALA A 24 -46.54 -18.74 9.39
C ALA A 24 -45.68 -19.52 8.33
N VAL A 25 -45.07 -20.69 8.62
CA VAL A 25 -45.59 -22.10 8.50
C VAL A 25 -45.98 -22.45 7.05
N GLY A 26 -45.30 -23.31 6.26
CA GLY A 26 -45.05 -24.77 6.37
C GLY A 26 -46.15 -25.56 5.61
N ILE A 27 -45.88 -26.40 4.58
CA ILE A 27 -45.76 -27.90 4.68
C ILE A 27 -45.80 -28.57 3.26
N THR A 28 -44.82 -29.45 2.99
CA THR A 28 -44.75 -30.75 2.24
C THR A 28 -45.50 -31.11 0.93
N GLY A 29 -44.81 -31.85 0.04
CA GLY A 29 -45.26 -33.20 -0.40
C GLY A 29 -45.25 -33.53 -1.91
N MET A 30 -44.31 -34.36 -2.37
CA MET A 30 -44.36 -35.14 -3.63
C MET A 30 -45.35 -36.33 -3.53
N PRO A 31 -45.89 -36.83 -4.65
CA PRO A 31 -45.41 -38.13 -5.19
C PRO A 31 -45.47 -38.31 -6.73
N ALA A 32 -44.67 -39.24 -7.25
CA ALA A 32 -44.85 -40.00 -8.52
C ALA A 32 -45.17 -41.49 -8.15
N PRO A 33 -45.50 -42.47 -9.04
CA PRO A 33 -45.30 -42.56 -10.52
C PRO A 33 -46.44 -43.26 -11.33
N ASP A 34 -46.35 -43.31 -12.67
CA ASP A 34 -46.21 -44.53 -13.53
C ASP A 34 -46.78 -44.43 -14.99
N ALA A 35 -45.97 -44.97 -15.92
CA ALA A 35 -46.04 -45.35 -17.35
C ALA A 35 -47.21 -44.97 -18.32
N ARG A 36 -46.88 -44.50 -19.55
CA ARG A 36 -46.69 -45.27 -20.83
C ARG A 36 -46.48 -44.35 -22.07
N ALA A 37 -45.58 -44.74 -22.99
CA ALA A 37 -45.10 -44.04 -24.21
C ALA A 37 -46.03 -44.15 -25.46
N PRO A 38 -45.65 -43.74 -26.70
CA PRO A 38 -44.62 -42.79 -27.21
C PRO A 38 -45.15 -41.75 -28.24
N GLY A 39 -44.39 -40.68 -28.52
CA GLY A 39 -44.52 -39.90 -29.77
C GLY A 39 -44.15 -38.42 -29.67
N ASP A 40 -43.10 -38.05 -30.39
CA ASP A 40 -42.83 -36.78 -31.10
C ASP A 40 -42.64 -35.44 -30.35
N ASP A 41 -41.57 -34.77 -30.80
CA ASP A 41 -41.36 -33.31 -30.95
C ASP A 41 -40.89 -32.47 -29.75
N GLY A 42 -39.72 -31.84 -29.92
CA GLY A 42 -39.34 -30.60 -29.23
C GLY A 42 -38.01 -30.64 -28.50
N GLY A 43 -36.92 -30.45 -29.24
CA GLY A 43 -35.63 -30.06 -28.66
C GLY A 43 -35.56 -28.54 -28.52
N GLU A 44 -35.26 -28.07 -27.31
CA GLU A 44 -34.78 -26.72 -27.02
C GLU A 44 -33.44 -26.91 -26.29
N GLU A 45 -32.34 -26.59 -26.97
CA GLU A 45 -31.01 -26.43 -26.38
C GLU A 45 -30.80 -24.92 -26.24
N ASP A 46 -30.58 -24.46 -25.00
CA ASP A 46 -30.25 -23.08 -24.69
C ASP A 46 -28.82 -22.75 -25.16
N GLU A 47 -28.72 -21.63 -25.87
CA GLU A 47 -27.51 -20.99 -26.36
C GLU A 47 -26.90 -20.11 -25.26
N GLU A 48 -25.60 -20.27 -25.00
CA GLU A 48 -24.72 -19.17 -24.61
C GLU A 48 -23.41 -19.35 -25.39
N ASP A 49 -23.22 -18.55 -26.44
CA ASP A 49 -21.88 -18.16 -26.88
C ASP A 49 -21.93 -16.76 -27.49
N ASP A 50 -21.11 -15.89 -26.93
CA ASP A 50 -21.03 -14.46 -27.16
C ASP A 50 -20.18 -14.12 -28.38
N GLY A 51 -20.60 -13.13 -29.15
CA GLY A 51 -19.68 -12.11 -29.67
C GLY A 51 -19.23 -12.22 -31.14
N ASP A 52 -19.64 -11.19 -31.88
CA ASP A 52 -18.95 -10.55 -33.01
C ASP A 52 -18.99 -11.23 -34.39
N ASP A 53 -19.94 -10.81 -35.21
CA ASP A 53 -19.60 -9.96 -36.37
C ASP A 53 -20.88 -9.50 -37.09
N GLY A 54 -20.94 -8.20 -37.37
CA GLY A 54 -22.09 -7.55 -37.99
C GLY A 54 -22.32 -7.93 -39.45
N ASP A 55 -23.59 -7.76 -39.84
CA ASP A 55 -24.10 -7.64 -41.21
C ASP A 55 -24.38 -8.96 -41.96
N ASP A 56 -25.64 -9.39 -41.92
CA ASP A 56 -26.41 -9.76 -43.11
C ASP A 56 -27.84 -10.08 -42.65
N GLY A 57 -28.76 -9.15 -42.86
CA GLY A 57 -30.18 -9.33 -42.51
C GLY A 57 -30.75 -10.63 -43.06
N ASP A 58 -31.47 -11.36 -42.20
CA ASP A 58 -32.25 -12.53 -42.59
C ASP A 58 -33.38 -12.10 -43.55
N GLU A 59 -33.07 -12.08 -44.84
CA GLU A 59 -34.09 -11.99 -45.88
C GLU A 59 -34.88 -13.31 -45.87
N GLU A 60 -36.10 -13.23 -45.37
CA GLU A 60 -37.11 -14.29 -45.27
C GLU A 60 -37.16 -15.15 -46.55
N GLY A 61 -36.56 -16.36 -46.53
CA GLY A 61 -36.64 -17.34 -47.63
C GLY A 61 -35.36 -18.08 -48.04
N ASP A 62 -34.19 -17.70 -47.51
CA ASP A 62 -32.95 -18.45 -47.74
C ASP A 62 -32.87 -19.72 -46.87
N ARG A 63 -32.29 -20.77 -47.45
CA ARG A 63 -31.97 -22.04 -46.80
C ARG A 63 -30.47 -22.17 -46.60
N HIS A 64 -30.10 -22.90 -45.56
CA HIS A 64 -28.71 -23.11 -45.18
C HIS A 64 -28.32 -24.59 -45.30
N LEU A 65 -27.14 -24.86 -45.86
CA LEU A 65 -26.56 -26.19 -45.99
C LEU A 65 -25.09 -26.13 -45.56
N ARG A 66 -24.65 -27.10 -44.77
CA ARG A 66 -23.22 -27.34 -44.50
C ARG A 66 -22.84 -28.74 -44.97
N GLY A 67 -21.70 -28.88 -45.62
CA GLY A 67 -21.22 -30.18 -46.10
C GLY A 67 -19.88 -30.09 -46.83
N LEU A 68 -19.27 -31.25 -47.09
CA LEU A 68 -18.07 -31.34 -47.90
C LEU A 68 -18.40 -31.06 -49.37
N VAL A 69 -17.53 -30.32 -50.05
CA VAL A 69 -17.59 -30.18 -51.51
C VAL A 69 -17.23 -31.52 -52.15
N GLU A 70 -18.20 -32.20 -52.74
CA GLU A 70 -18.00 -33.47 -53.45
C GLU A 70 -17.72 -33.26 -54.94
N ALA A 71 -18.27 -32.18 -55.52
CA ALA A 71 -18.00 -31.77 -56.89
C ALA A 71 -18.19 -30.26 -57.05
N MET A 72 -17.34 -29.62 -57.85
CA MET A 72 -17.49 -28.21 -58.22
C MET A 72 -17.05 -27.96 -59.67
N PRO A 73 -17.63 -26.97 -60.37
CA PRO A 73 -17.16 -26.52 -61.68
C PRO A 73 -15.77 -25.88 -61.58
N ALA A 74 -14.94 -26.04 -62.62
CA ALA A 74 -13.58 -25.50 -62.65
C ALA A 74 -13.52 -23.96 -62.56
N ASP A 75 -14.55 -23.28 -63.07
CA ASP A 75 -14.72 -21.83 -63.02
C ASP A 75 -15.61 -21.35 -61.87
N ARG A 76 -15.93 -22.24 -60.92
CA ARG A 76 -16.83 -22.02 -59.77
C ARG A 76 -18.29 -21.71 -60.15
N LEU A 77 -18.66 -21.61 -61.43
CA LEU A 77 -20.03 -21.33 -61.89
C LEU A 77 -20.70 -22.57 -62.46
N GLY A 78 -21.93 -22.86 -62.01
CA GLY A 78 -22.67 -24.07 -62.39
C GLY A 78 -23.03 -24.94 -61.18
N ASP A 79 -23.19 -26.24 -61.40
CA ASP A 79 -23.68 -27.15 -60.37
C ASP A 79 -22.56 -27.60 -59.43
N TRP A 80 -22.75 -27.33 -58.13
CA TRP A 80 -21.94 -27.80 -57.03
C TRP A 80 -22.67 -28.94 -56.31
N VAL A 81 -21.92 -29.93 -55.83
CA VAL A 81 -22.44 -30.98 -54.95
C VAL A 81 -21.79 -30.80 -53.58
N VAL A 82 -22.60 -30.50 -52.57
CA VAL A 82 -22.17 -30.24 -51.19
C VAL A 82 -22.96 -31.15 -50.26
N GLY A 83 -22.29 -32.07 -49.56
CA GLY A 83 -22.94 -33.06 -48.69
C GLY A 83 -24.09 -33.80 -49.36
N GLY A 84 -23.89 -34.27 -50.60
CA GLY A 84 -24.89 -34.93 -51.44
C GLY A 84 -26.00 -34.05 -52.01
N ILE A 85 -26.04 -32.75 -51.71
CA ILE A 85 -27.06 -31.82 -52.23
C ILE A 85 -26.48 -31.00 -53.39
N THR A 86 -27.21 -30.96 -54.51
CA THR A 86 -26.84 -30.11 -55.65
C THR A 86 -27.36 -28.69 -55.48
N VAL A 87 -26.45 -27.72 -55.54
CA VAL A 87 -26.74 -26.28 -55.56
C VAL A 87 -26.10 -25.66 -56.80
N ARG A 88 -26.79 -24.72 -57.44
CA ARG A 88 -26.29 -24.01 -58.63
C ARG A 88 -25.74 -22.66 -58.23
N ALA A 89 -24.45 -22.46 -58.46
CA ALA A 89 -23.81 -21.16 -58.39
C ALA A 89 -23.89 -20.43 -59.74
N ASP A 90 -24.16 -19.13 -59.72
CA ASP A 90 -24.14 -18.28 -60.90
C ASP A 90 -23.37 -16.98 -60.60
N SER A 91 -23.39 -16.02 -61.52
CA SER A 91 -22.66 -14.76 -61.38
C SER A 91 -23.09 -13.90 -60.19
N SER A 92 -24.21 -14.23 -59.52
CA SER A 92 -24.67 -13.56 -58.31
C SER A 92 -24.24 -14.26 -57.01
N THR A 93 -23.66 -15.47 -57.11
CA THR A 93 -23.16 -16.20 -55.95
C THR A 93 -21.87 -15.57 -55.43
N ARG A 94 -21.85 -15.25 -54.14
CA ARG A 94 -20.66 -14.79 -53.42
C ARG A 94 -19.83 -16.00 -52.98
N PHE A 95 -18.54 -15.96 -53.26
CA PHE A 95 -17.59 -16.94 -52.74
C PHE A 95 -16.74 -16.26 -51.67
N ASP A 96 -16.56 -16.97 -50.57
CA ASP A 96 -15.78 -16.51 -49.43
C ASP A 96 -14.81 -17.64 -49.07
N ASP A 97 -13.54 -17.45 -49.39
CA ASP A 97 -12.47 -18.42 -49.16
C ASP A 97 -11.39 -17.88 -48.23
N ASP A 98 -11.75 -16.98 -47.32
CA ASP A 98 -10.84 -16.30 -46.39
C ASP A 98 -10.17 -17.26 -45.38
N ASP A 99 -10.86 -18.34 -44.96
CA ASP A 99 -10.31 -19.37 -44.05
C ASP A 99 -9.38 -20.36 -44.78
N GLU A 100 -9.84 -20.92 -45.90
CA GLU A 100 -9.09 -21.86 -46.75
C GLU A 100 -9.64 -21.86 -48.20
N PRO A 101 -8.79 -22.07 -49.23
CA PRO A 101 -9.26 -22.22 -50.62
C PRO A 101 -10.32 -23.30 -50.80
N ILE A 102 -11.49 -22.92 -51.31
CA ILE A 102 -12.58 -23.87 -51.60
C ILE A 102 -12.18 -24.80 -52.75
N THR A 103 -11.94 -26.07 -52.41
CA THR A 103 -11.63 -27.17 -53.33
C THR A 103 -12.49 -28.41 -53.03
N VAL A 104 -12.49 -29.41 -53.91
CA VAL A 104 -13.17 -30.70 -53.63
C VAL A 104 -12.57 -31.32 -52.36
N GLY A 105 -13.43 -31.60 -51.37
CA GLY A 105 -13.07 -32.04 -50.03
C GLY A 105 -13.11 -30.95 -48.96
N THR A 106 -13.27 -29.67 -49.32
CA THR A 106 -13.37 -28.57 -48.35
C THR A 106 -14.74 -28.58 -47.68
N CYS A 107 -14.79 -28.30 -46.38
CA CYS A 107 -16.05 -28.05 -45.67
C CYS A 107 -16.56 -26.66 -46.03
N VAL A 108 -17.79 -26.57 -46.52
CA VAL A 108 -18.39 -25.29 -46.90
C VAL A 108 -19.76 -25.10 -46.28
N SER A 109 -20.09 -23.84 -46.07
CA SER A 109 -21.38 -23.34 -45.65
C SER A 109 -22.05 -22.62 -46.83
N VAL A 110 -23.23 -23.08 -47.23
CA VAL A 110 -23.96 -22.60 -48.40
C VAL A 110 -25.29 -21.99 -47.97
N ARG A 111 -25.47 -20.69 -48.27
CA ARG A 111 -26.79 -20.06 -48.27
C ARG A 111 -27.37 -20.11 -49.68
N TYR A 112 -28.57 -20.66 -49.83
CA TYR A 112 -29.22 -20.85 -51.13
C TYR A 112 -30.74 -20.69 -51.02
N ARG A 113 -31.39 -20.30 -52.12
CA ARG A 113 -32.86 -20.22 -52.21
C ARG A 113 -33.40 -21.20 -53.22
N ILE A 114 -34.67 -21.59 -53.09
CA ILE A 114 -35.34 -22.39 -54.11
C ILE A 114 -36.07 -21.48 -55.08
N SER A 115 -35.70 -21.54 -56.36
CA SER A 115 -36.37 -20.83 -57.44
C SER A 115 -36.69 -21.80 -58.57
N ALA A 116 -37.97 -21.90 -58.95
CA ALA A 116 -38.45 -22.83 -59.99
C ALA A 116 -38.00 -24.29 -59.81
N GLY A 117 -37.83 -24.75 -58.57
CA GLY A 117 -37.38 -26.10 -58.23
C GLY A 117 -35.86 -26.33 -58.22
N ALA A 118 -35.06 -25.31 -58.53
CA ALA A 118 -33.60 -25.36 -58.42
C ALA A 118 -33.11 -24.65 -57.15
N SER A 119 -32.10 -25.23 -56.49
CA SER A 119 -31.37 -24.63 -55.36
C SER A 119 -30.31 -23.66 -55.90
N LEU A 120 -30.56 -22.36 -55.83
CA LEU A 120 -29.68 -21.31 -56.35
C LEU A 120 -28.83 -20.73 -55.22
N ALA A 121 -27.51 -20.89 -55.29
CA ALA A 121 -26.58 -20.46 -54.24
C ALA A 121 -26.43 -18.93 -54.23
N ARG A 122 -26.52 -18.32 -53.05
CA ARG A 122 -26.23 -16.90 -52.82
C ARG A 122 -24.85 -16.69 -52.23
N ARG A 123 -24.43 -17.57 -51.31
CA ARG A 123 -23.09 -17.55 -50.71
C ARG A 123 -22.58 -18.98 -50.54
N ILE A 124 -21.32 -19.21 -50.90
CA ILE A 124 -20.57 -20.42 -50.59
C ILE A 124 -19.31 -19.96 -49.86
N ALA A 125 -19.20 -20.28 -48.58
CA ALA A 125 -18.06 -19.90 -47.74
C ALA A 125 -17.31 -21.16 -47.29
N SER A 126 -15.97 -21.16 -47.31
CA SER A 126 -15.22 -22.17 -46.56
C SER A 126 -15.46 -22.01 -45.06
N THR A 127 -15.30 -23.09 -44.32
CA THR A 127 -15.43 -23.13 -42.86
C THR A 127 -14.63 -24.32 -42.34
N ASP A 128 -14.47 -24.41 -41.01
CA ASP A 128 -13.64 -25.45 -40.41
C ASP A 128 -14.10 -26.88 -40.76
N ALA A 129 -13.15 -27.73 -41.15
CA ALA A 129 -13.39 -29.11 -41.59
C ALA A 129 -14.26 -29.95 -40.62
N TYR A 130 -14.08 -29.76 -39.31
CA TYR A 130 -14.82 -30.49 -38.27
C TYR A 130 -16.33 -30.24 -38.30
N ARG A 131 -16.79 -29.12 -38.90
CA ARG A 131 -18.22 -28.81 -39.03
C ARG A 131 -18.93 -29.68 -40.07
N CYS A 132 -18.19 -30.41 -40.92
CA CYS A 132 -18.76 -31.23 -42.00
C CYS A 132 -18.49 -32.73 -41.87
N ASP A 133 -17.31 -33.15 -41.40
CA ASP A 133 -16.87 -34.56 -41.52
C ASP A 133 -16.93 -35.35 -40.21
N GLY A 134 -17.19 -34.69 -39.07
CA GLY A 134 -17.22 -35.29 -37.72
C GLY A 134 -15.97 -36.07 -37.32
N THR A 135 -14.91 -36.01 -38.12
CA THR A 135 -13.67 -36.82 -38.02
C THR A 135 -12.43 -35.94 -37.98
N SER A 136 -12.51 -34.71 -38.49
CA SER A 136 -11.55 -33.66 -38.22
C SER A 136 -11.66 -33.20 -36.75
N PRO A 137 -10.53 -32.94 -36.07
CA PRO A 137 -10.58 -32.47 -34.69
C PRO A 137 -11.33 -31.14 -34.64
N ALA A 138 -12.45 -31.11 -33.93
CA ALA A 138 -13.02 -29.85 -33.44
C ALA A 138 -11.97 -29.10 -32.60
N PRO A 139 -12.04 -27.76 -32.49
CA PRO A 139 -11.22 -27.03 -31.54
C PRO A 139 -11.37 -27.71 -30.18
N ALA A 140 -10.21 -27.98 -29.56
CA ALA A 140 -10.18 -28.64 -28.28
C ALA A 140 -10.93 -27.77 -27.27
N ARG A 141 -11.79 -28.38 -26.44
CA ARG A 141 -12.46 -27.67 -25.36
C ARG A 141 -11.40 -27.24 -24.37
N GLU A 142 -11.34 -25.96 -24.07
CA GLU A 142 -10.49 -25.42 -23.02
C GLU A 142 -11.15 -25.66 -21.66
N VAL A 143 -10.34 -26.10 -20.71
CA VAL A 143 -10.75 -26.33 -19.33
C VAL A 143 -9.67 -25.73 -18.43
N THR A 144 -10.06 -24.79 -17.57
CA THR A 144 -9.17 -24.23 -16.56
C THR A 144 -9.31 -24.97 -15.24
N GLY A 145 -8.22 -25.06 -14.47
CA GLY A 145 -8.26 -25.62 -13.13
C GLY A 145 -6.95 -25.50 -12.37
N ILE A 146 -7.02 -25.69 -11.05
CA ILE A 146 -5.86 -25.64 -10.17
C ILE A 146 -5.03 -26.92 -10.32
N LEU A 147 -3.72 -26.79 -10.58
CA LEU A 147 -2.80 -27.91 -10.70
C LEU A 147 -2.55 -28.58 -9.34
N GLU A 148 -3.11 -29.75 -9.09
CA GLU A 148 -2.94 -30.51 -7.83
C GLU A 148 -1.79 -31.53 -7.90
N ARG A 149 -1.44 -32.00 -9.10
CA ARG A 149 -0.41 -33.02 -9.33
C ARG A 149 0.10 -32.94 -10.76
N MET A 150 1.41 -33.07 -10.96
CA MET A 150 2.07 -33.18 -12.26
C MET A 150 2.85 -34.50 -12.32
N PRO A 151 2.98 -35.15 -13.49
CA PRO A 151 3.86 -36.32 -13.62
C PRO A 151 5.34 -35.95 -13.42
N ASP A 152 6.18 -36.95 -13.16
CA ASP A 152 7.64 -36.79 -13.19
C ASP A 152 8.08 -36.56 -14.65
N GLY A 153 8.11 -35.29 -15.06
CA GLY A 153 8.27 -34.85 -16.45
C GLY A 153 7.00 -34.19 -17.01
N LEU A 154 6.91 -34.01 -18.33
CA LEU A 154 5.75 -33.40 -18.98
C LEU A 154 4.83 -34.41 -19.68
N ILE A 155 5.15 -35.72 -19.59
CA ILE A 155 4.37 -36.82 -20.17
C ILE A 155 3.87 -37.70 -19.03
N GLY A 156 2.55 -37.85 -18.91
CA GLY A 156 1.91 -38.67 -17.88
C GLY A 156 0.63 -38.05 -17.34
N VAL A 157 0.24 -38.47 -16.14
CA VAL A 157 -1.03 -38.07 -15.52
C VAL A 157 -0.85 -36.79 -14.69
N TRP A 158 -1.60 -35.76 -15.07
CA TRP A 158 -1.79 -34.49 -14.37
C TRP A 158 -3.11 -34.54 -13.61
N ARG A 159 -3.18 -33.92 -12.43
CA ARG A 159 -4.44 -33.72 -11.72
C ARG A 159 -4.71 -32.23 -11.61
N ILE A 160 -5.80 -31.78 -12.22
CA ILE A 160 -6.13 -30.36 -12.42
C ILE A 160 -7.60 -30.17 -12.07
N GLY A 161 -7.92 -29.28 -11.13
CA GLY A 161 -9.30 -29.02 -10.70
C GLY A 161 -10.05 -30.29 -10.25
N GLY A 162 -9.36 -31.24 -9.62
CA GLY A 162 -9.89 -32.53 -9.22
C GLY A 162 -10.05 -33.59 -10.33
N ILE A 163 -9.68 -33.28 -11.57
CA ILE A 163 -9.80 -34.17 -12.75
C ILE A 163 -8.41 -34.62 -13.20
N ASP A 164 -8.28 -35.91 -13.55
CA ASP A 164 -7.03 -36.46 -14.06
C ASP A 164 -6.96 -36.34 -15.59
N TYR A 165 -5.93 -35.67 -16.11
CA TYR A 165 -5.63 -35.49 -17.52
C TYR A 165 -4.32 -36.20 -17.88
N THR A 166 -4.25 -36.85 -19.04
CA THR A 166 -3.02 -37.56 -19.46
C THR A 166 -2.39 -36.87 -20.65
N SER A 167 -1.17 -36.34 -20.48
CA SER A 167 -0.37 -35.80 -21.58
C SER A 167 0.48 -36.90 -22.22
N ASP A 168 0.71 -36.78 -23.53
CA ASP A 168 1.59 -37.66 -24.30
C ASP A 168 2.58 -36.87 -25.16
N ALA A 169 3.37 -37.55 -26.00
CA ALA A 169 4.37 -36.92 -26.86
C ALA A 169 3.82 -35.94 -27.91
N ARG A 170 2.49 -35.89 -28.10
CA ARG A 170 1.77 -34.99 -29.01
C ARG A 170 1.06 -33.86 -28.26
N THR A 171 1.14 -33.82 -26.94
CA THR A 171 0.59 -32.73 -26.13
C THR A 171 1.56 -31.56 -26.17
N THR A 172 1.07 -30.40 -26.61
CA THR A 172 1.82 -29.14 -26.55
C THR A 172 1.89 -28.64 -25.11
N VAL A 173 3.02 -28.07 -24.72
CA VAL A 173 3.19 -27.43 -23.41
C VAL A 173 3.49 -25.96 -23.62
N GLU A 174 2.69 -25.12 -22.99
CA GLU A 174 2.73 -23.66 -23.09
C GLU A 174 3.04 -23.08 -21.69
N LEU A 175 3.94 -22.10 -21.62
CA LEU A 175 4.45 -21.56 -20.33
C LEU A 175 4.42 -20.02 -20.35
N ASP A 176 3.32 -19.47 -20.85
CA ASP A 176 3.21 -18.03 -21.11
C ASP A 176 3.19 -17.21 -19.80
N GLU A 177 2.63 -17.77 -18.73
CA GLU A 177 2.56 -17.17 -17.38
C GLU A 177 3.58 -17.76 -16.38
N GLY A 178 4.68 -18.35 -16.89
CA GLY A 178 5.74 -18.93 -16.08
C GLY A 178 5.65 -20.46 -15.90
N PRO A 179 6.46 -21.07 -15.00
CA PRO A 179 6.55 -22.52 -14.86
C PRO A 179 5.33 -23.12 -14.16
N PHE A 180 5.02 -24.39 -14.45
CA PHE A 180 4.01 -25.13 -13.69
C PHE A 180 4.40 -25.25 -12.21
N VAL A 181 3.49 -24.82 -11.33
CA VAL A 181 3.60 -24.97 -9.89
C VAL A 181 2.36 -25.67 -9.35
N ILE A 182 2.53 -26.59 -8.41
CA ILE A 182 1.40 -27.19 -7.69
C ILE A 182 0.63 -26.04 -7.02
N GLY A 183 -0.66 -25.96 -7.32
CA GLY A 183 -1.55 -24.91 -6.86
C GLY A 183 -1.70 -23.72 -7.82
N GLY A 184 -0.96 -23.68 -8.93
CA GLY A 184 -1.13 -22.69 -9.99
C GLY A 184 -2.37 -22.95 -10.84
N CYS A 185 -2.89 -21.92 -11.49
CA CYS A 185 -3.94 -22.06 -12.50
C CYS A 185 -3.32 -22.54 -13.82
N VAL A 186 -3.93 -23.56 -14.41
CA VAL A 186 -3.50 -24.11 -15.69
C VAL A 186 -4.72 -24.28 -16.59
N GLU A 187 -4.48 -24.14 -17.89
CA GLU A 187 -5.44 -24.47 -18.92
C GLU A 187 -5.11 -25.82 -19.54
N VAL A 188 -6.15 -26.58 -19.88
CA VAL A 188 -6.05 -27.87 -20.56
C VAL A 188 -6.96 -27.82 -21.77
N ARG A 189 -6.39 -27.99 -22.96
CA ARG A 189 -7.16 -28.15 -24.19
C ARG A 189 -7.39 -29.63 -24.44
N VAL A 190 -8.65 -30.05 -24.40
CA VAL A 190 -9.09 -31.46 -24.52
C VAL A 190 -9.87 -31.68 -25.82
N ARG A 191 -9.45 -32.66 -26.62
CA ARG A 191 -10.16 -33.05 -27.85
C ARG A 191 -11.40 -33.90 -27.52
N ARG A 192 -12.32 -34.10 -28.47
CA ARG A 192 -13.51 -34.95 -28.28
C ARG A 192 -13.20 -36.42 -27.95
N ASP A 193 -12.04 -36.93 -28.35
CA ASP A 193 -11.58 -38.28 -27.99
C ASP A 193 -11.00 -38.36 -26.56
N ALA A 194 -11.15 -37.28 -25.78
CA ALA A 194 -10.60 -37.06 -24.45
C ALA A 194 -9.06 -37.00 -24.40
N SER A 195 -8.37 -36.95 -25.55
CA SER A 195 -6.93 -36.72 -25.57
C SER A 195 -6.60 -35.25 -25.30
N VAL A 196 -5.54 -35.01 -24.54
CA VAL A 196 -5.06 -33.66 -24.24
C VAL A 196 -4.22 -33.15 -25.41
N SER A 197 -4.65 -32.05 -26.03
CA SER A 197 -3.91 -31.39 -27.11
C SER A 197 -2.87 -30.41 -26.59
N ALA A 198 -3.17 -29.67 -25.52
CA ALA A 198 -2.25 -28.73 -24.90
C ALA A 198 -2.48 -28.64 -23.39
N ILE A 199 -1.42 -28.32 -22.66
CA ILE A 199 -1.48 -27.91 -21.25
C ILE A 199 -0.64 -26.63 -21.13
N GLY A 200 -1.24 -25.56 -20.60
CA GLY A 200 -0.64 -24.23 -20.51
C GLY A 200 -0.71 -23.64 -19.11
N THR A 201 0.20 -22.73 -18.77
CA THR A 201 -0.03 -21.80 -17.65
C THR A 201 -0.88 -20.63 -18.11
N THR A 202 -1.83 -20.20 -17.28
CA THR A 202 -2.71 -19.05 -17.56
C THR A 202 -2.87 -18.18 -16.31
N GLU A 203 -3.52 -17.04 -16.45
CA GLU A 203 -3.78 -16.12 -15.35
C GLU A 203 -4.61 -16.78 -14.24
N ALA A 204 -4.24 -16.51 -12.99
CA ALA A 204 -4.90 -17.12 -11.82
C ALA A 204 -6.41 -16.81 -11.75
N ALA A 205 -6.84 -15.67 -12.30
CA ALA A 205 -8.25 -15.27 -12.34
C ALA A 205 -9.13 -16.26 -13.13
N ASP A 206 -8.58 -16.96 -14.12
CA ASP A 206 -9.33 -17.85 -15.02
C ASP A 206 -9.80 -19.15 -14.32
N CYS A 207 -9.24 -19.46 -13.16
CA CYS A 207 -9.64 -20.61 -12.34
C CYS A 207 -10.66 -20.25 -11.24
N GLY A 208 -11.12 -18.99 -11.14
CA GLY A 208 -12.00 -18.50 -10.08
C GLY A 208 -11.26 -18.19 -8.76
N ASP A 209 -11.86 -17.32 -7.93
CA ASP A 209 -11.21 -16.52 -6.85
C ASP A 209 -10.07 -17.21 -6.07
N THR A 210 -8.88 -17.14 -6.66
CA THR A 210 -7.56 -17.27 -6.03
C THR A 210 -6.92 -15.91 -5.87
N ALA A 211 -7.68 -14.87 -5.52
CA ALA A 211 -7.06 -13.59 -5.18
C ALA A 211 -6.07 -13.83 -4.03
N THR A 212 -4.80 -13.56 -4.27
CA THR A 212 -3.80 -13.52 -3.22
C THR A 212 -4.28 -12.51 -2.19
N ARG A 213 -4.52 -12.99 -0.97
CA ARG A 213 -4.89 -12.17 0.18
C ARG A 213 -3.62 -11.78 0.90
N GLU A 214 -3.59 -10.58 1.44
CA GLU A 214 -2.48 -10.13 2.27
C GLU A 214 -2.93 -9.71 3.66
N VAL A 215 -2.05 -9.90 4.63
CA VAL A 215 -2.20 -9.39 5.98
C VAL A 215 -0.84 -8.96 6.49
N THR A 216 -0.76 -7.76 7.01
CA THR A 216 0.43 -7.30 7.74
C THR A 216 0.17 -7.42 9.23
N GLY A 217 1.05 -8.11 9.94
CA GLY A 217 0.85 -8.40 11.36
C GLY A 217 2.08 -8.96 12.06
N THR A 218 2.01 -9.06 13.38
CA THR A 218 3.11 -9.65 14.15
C THR A 218 3.15 -11.16 13.92
N ILE A 219 4.35 -11.70 13.70
CA ILE A 219 4.59 -13.14 13.60
C ILE A 219 4.40 -13.74 14.99
N SER A 220 3.27 -14.38 15.27
CA SER A 220 2.97 -14.97 16.58
C SER A 220 3.37 -16.44 16.67
N ALA A 221 3.49 -17.11 15.53
CA ALA A 221 4.02 -18.46 15.41
C ALA A 221 4.72 -18.66 14.06
N ARG A 222 5.71 -19.55 14.02
CA ARG A 222 6.40 -19.96 12.79
C ARG A 222 6.88 -21.40 12.92
N PRO A 223 7.14 -22.12 11.81
CA PRO A 223 7.61 -23.49 11.89
C PRO A 223 9.08 -23.56 12.32
N VAL A 224 9.52 -24.75 12.73
CA VAL A 224 10.96 -25.02 12.86
C VAL A 224 11.55 -25.11 11.46
N GLY A 225 12.29 -24.08 11.03
CA GLY A 225 12.78 -23.92 9.66
C GLY A 225 11.95 -22.90 8.87
N THR A 226 11.82 -23.09 7.56
CA THR A 226 11.11 -22.17 6.66
C THR A 226 9.77 -22.74 6.17
N ILE A 227 9.62 -24.06 6.18
CA ILE A 227 8.45 -24.81 5.69
C ILE A 227 7.57 -25.23 6.87
N GLY A 228 6.25 -25.06 6.73
CA GLY A 228 5.23 -25.34 7.74
C GLY A 228 4.41 -24.10 8.10
N ASP A 229 3.63 -24.18 9.17
CA ASP A 229 2.64 -23.14 9.49
C ASP A 229 3.27 -21.87 10.05
N TRP A 230 2.96 -20.74 9.40
CA TRP A 230 3.26 -19.39 9.85
C TRP A 230 1.99 -18.70 10.31
N THR A 231 2.05 -18.01 11.45
CA THR A 231 0.96 -17.17 11.94
C THR A 231 1.39 -15.71 11.97
N VAL A 232 0.74 -14.88 11.16
CA VAL A 232 0.98 -13.44 11.03
C VAL A 232 -0.31 -12.68 11.32
N GLY A 233 -0.29 -11.85 12.37
CA GLY A 233 -1.52 -11.26 12.92
C GLY A 233 -2.46 -12.36 13.42
N ALA A 234 -3.68 -12.41 12.86
CA ALA A 234 -4.68 -13.43 13.16
C ALA A 234 -4.73 -14.56 12.12
N VAL A 235 -3.94 -14.50 11.06
CA VAL A 235 -3.98 -15.46 9.94
C VAL A 235 -2.89 -16.50 10.12
N THR A 236 -3.23 -17.76 9.86
CA THR A 236 -2.26 -18.84 9.77
C THR A 236 -2.26 -19.40 8.36
N ALA A 237 -1.10 -19.49 7.73
CA ALA A 237 -0.93 -20.09 6.41
C ALA A 237 0.27 -21.05 6.39
N ALA A 238 0.14 -22.15 5.67
CA ALA A 238 1.22 -23.11 5.50
C ALA A 238 2.22 -22.59 4.45
N ALA A 239 3.50 -22.48 4.80
CA ALA A 239 4.57 -22.22 3.85
C ALA A 239 5.16 -23.53 3.34
N ASP A 240 5.48 -23.59 2.05
CA ASP A 240 6.14 -24.73 1.41
C ASP A 240 7.44 -24.32 0.71
N ALA A 241 8.01 -25.20 -0.11
CA ALA A 241 9.25 -24.93 -0.82
C ALA A 241 9.13 -23.89 -1.94
N GLN A 242 7.91 -23.45 -2.27
CA GLN A 242 7.61 -22.44 -3.28
C GLN A 242 7.24 -21.08 -2.65
N THR A 243 6.99 -21.03 -1.34
CA THR A 243 6.77 -19.78 -0.63
C THR A 243 8.03 -18.90 -0.67
N THR A 244 7.91 -17.70 -1.23
CA THR A 244 8.99 -16.70 -1.19
C THR A 244 9.13 -16.17 0.23
N LEU A 245 10.35 -16.16 0.77
CA LEU A 245 10.65 -15.54 2.06
C LEU A 245 11.57 -14.35 1.81
N ASP A 246 11.03 -13.16 1.98
CA ASP A 246 11.79 -11.93 1.87
C ASP A 246 12.23 -11.46 3.27
N THR A 247 13.51 -11.12 3.38
CA THR A 247 14.15 -10.66 4.62
C THR A 247 14.89 -9.34 4.43
N GLU A 248 14.67 -8.64 3.31
CA GLU A 248 15.32 -7.37 2.99
C GLU A 248 15.04 -6.30 4.06
N ASP A 249 13.80 -6.27 4.58
CA ASP A 249 13.35 -5.30 5.56
C ASP A 249 13.43 -5.77 7.03
N GLY A 250 13.86 -7.02 7.27
CA GLY A 250 14.08 -7.55 8.62
C GLY A 250 14.14 -9.08 8.70
N THR A 251 14.17 -9.61 9.93
CA THR A 251 14.14 -11.06 10.16
C THR A 251 12.71 -11.57 10.39
N LEU A 252 12.39 -12.72 9.81
CA LEU A 252 11.12 -13.43 10.01
C LEU A 252 11.10 -14.25 11.31
N ALA A 253 11.33 -13.58 12.46
CA ALA A 253 11.34 -14.19 13.78
C ALA A 253 10.00 -14.03 14.53
N ILE A 254 9.72 -14.89 15.52
CA ILE A 254 8.55 -14.72 16.40
C ILE A 254 8.63 -13.36 17.09
N GLY A 255 7.53 -12.62 17.04
CA GLY A 255 7.41 -11.24 17.49
C GLY A 255 7.83 -10.21 16.45
N GLY A 256 8.47 -10.59 15.35
CA GLY A 256 8.75 -9.72 14.20
C GLY A 256 7.46 -9.27 13.49
N CYS A 257 7.57 -8.30 12.61
CA CYS A 257 6.48 -7.87 11.74
C CYS A 257 6.70 -8.44 10.35
N ALA A 258 5.62 -8.88 9.72
CA ALA A 258 5.66 -9.38 8.36
C ALA A 258 4.35 -9.10 7.64
N THR A 259 4.44 -8.99 6.32
CA THR A 259 3.30 -9.14 5.42
C THR A 259 3.27 -10.60 4.98
N LEU A 260 2.16 -11.28 5.26
CA LEU A 260 1.85 -12.62 4.78
C LEU A 260 0.90 -12.50 3.60
N ARG A 261 1.33 -12.97 2.44
CA ARG A 261 0.49 -13.16 1.26
C ARG A 261 0.14 -14.63 1.11
N TRP A 262 -1.15 -14.95 1.01
CA TRP A 262 -1.62 -16.33 0.92
C TRP A 262 -2.77 -16.48 -0.06
N ARG A 263 -2.98 -17.72 -0.49
CA ARG A 263 -4.11 -18.16 -1.33
C ARG A 263 -4.88 -19.25 -0.60
N GLU A 264 -6.18 -19.37 -0.86
CA GLU A 264 -6.98 -20.48 -0.34
C GLU A 264 -6.87 -21.68 -1.29
N GLN A 265 -6.48 -22.85 -0.77
CA GLN A 265 -6.38 -24.09 -1.52
C GLN A 265 -7.02 -25.23 -0.73
N ALA A 266 -8.05 -25.86 -1.31
CA ALA A 266 -8.81 -26.94 -0.68
C ALA A 266 -9.32 -26.60 0.75
N GLY A 267 -9.61 -25.33 1.01
CA GLY A 267 -10.05 -24.83 2.32
C GLY A 267 -8.94 -24.56 3.34
N ALA A 268 -7.67 -24.55 2.91
CA ALA A 268 -6.53 -24.17 3.72
C ALA A 268 -5.78 -22.96 3.11
N SER A 269 -5.29 -22.07 3.96
CA SER A 269 -4.47 -20.94 3.56
C SER A 269 -3.04 -21.40 3.25
N GLN A 270 -2.60 -21.27 1.99
CA GLN A 270 -1.25 -21.58 1.53
C GLN A 270 -0.47 -20.27 1.32
N ALA A 271 0.66 -20.11 2.01
CA ALA A 271 1.50 -18.92 1.89
C ALA A 271 2.18 -18.88 0.52
N VAL A 272 2.06 -17.75 -0.15
CA VAL A 272 2.73 -17.44 -1.42
C VAL A 272 4.02 -16.67 -1.12
N GLU A 273 3.95 -15.72 -0.20
CA GLU A 273 5.08 -14.91 0.19
C GLU A 273 4.95 -14.50 1.66
N ILE A 274 6.09 -14.47 2.35
CA ILE A 274 6.22 -13.89 3.68
C ILE A 274 7.36 -12.90 3.63
N GLU A 275 7.00 -11.63 3.67
CA GLU A 275 7.93 -10.51 3.58
C GLU A 275 8.14 -9.95 4.99
N ALA A 276 9.39 -9.94 5.45
CA ALA A 276 9.71 -9.26 6.69
C ALA A 276 9.39 -7.78 6.53
N GLU A 277 8.74 -7.21 7.52
CA GLU A 277 8.29 -5.82 7.46
C GLU A 277 8.81 -5.05 8.65
N HIS A 278 8.88 -3.75 8.48
CA HIS A 278 9.20 -2.88 9.60
C HIS A 278 8.09 -2.97 10.67
N ARG A 279 8.51 -3.14 11.94
CA ARG A 279 7.62 -3.39 13.09
C ARG A 279 6.47 -2.39 13.27
N TRP A 280 6.65 -1.16 12.77
CA TRP A 280 5.62 -0.12 12.77
C TRP A 280 4.44 -0.40 11.83
N ARG A 281 4.60 -1.18 10.74
CA ARG A 281 3.46 -1.59 9.90
C ARG A 281 2.49 -2.51 10.65
N CYS A 282 2.99 -3.25 11.64
CA CYS A 282 2.19 -4.19 12.42
C CYS A 282 1.53 -3.57 13.66
N GLY A 283 1.59 -2.24 13.81
CA GLY A 283 0.70 -1.51 14.70
C GLY A 283 0.88 -1.78 16.20
N ASP A 284 2.09 -2.07 16.69
CA ASP A 284 2.32 -2.15 18.14
C ASP A 284 2.20 -0.80 18.87
N GLY A 285 1.87 0.27 18.14
CA GLY A 285 1.64 1.61 18.69
C GLY A 285 2.91 2.25 19.25
N SER A 286 4.09 1.69 19.00
CA SER A 286 5.33 2.20 19.57
C SER A 286 5.91 3.31 18.67
N ALA A 287 5.75 4.57 19.09
CA ALA A 287 6.50 5.68 18.53
C ALA A 287 8.01 5.40 18.73
N THR A 288 8.78 5.42 17.65
CA THR A 288 10.22 5.23 17.70
C THR A 288 10.92 6.57 17.89
N ASN A 289 12.04 6.55 18.62
CA ASN A 289 12.94 7.67 18.75
C ASN A 289 14.31 7.27 18.19
N ARG A 290 14.98 8.23 17.56
CA ARG A 290 16.34 8.09 17.04
C ARG A 290 17.32 8.70 18.02
N ARG A 291 18.40 8.00 18.34
CA ARG A 291 19.43 8.44 19.28
C ARG A 291 20.81 8.18 18.73
N TYR A 292 21.76 9.10 18.97
CA TYR A 292 23.17 8.81 18.83
C TYR A 292 23.79 8.53 20.20
N GLY A 293 24.65 7.53 20.30
CA GLY A 293 25.39 7.28 21.53
C GLY A 293 26.62 6.40 21.30
N VAL A 294 27.62 6.56 22.17
CA VAL A 294 28.80 5.70 22.18
C VAL A 294 28.42 4.36 22.78
N VAL A 295 28.77 3.24 22.13
CA VAL A 295 28.60 1.92 22.72
C VAL A 295 29.55 1.76 23.90
N GLU A 296 29.02 1.48 25.07
CA GLU A 296 29.79 1.28 26.30
C GLU A 296 29.92 -0.20 26.65
N ALA A 297 28.90 -1.01 26.32
CA ALA A 297 28.95 -2.44 26.51
C ALA A 297 28.12 -3.18 25.45
N ILE A 298 28.72 -4.22 24.89
CA ILE A 298 28.05 -5.21 24.04
C ILE A 298 27.99 -6.53 24.84
N PRO A 299 26.84 -7.20 24.91
CA PRO A 299 26.75 -8.51 25.54
C PRO A 299 27.64 -9.56 24.84
N ALA A 300 27.92 -10.68 25.51
CA ALA A 300 28.80 -11.73 24.96
C ALA A 300 28.29 -12.32 23.63
N THR A 301 26.99 -12.20 23.38
CA THR A 301 26.33 -12.47 22.11
C THR A 301 25.85 -11.15 21.52
N THR A 302 25.80 -11.03 20.19
CA THR A 302 25.30 -9.84 19.50
C THR A 302 23.88 -9.43 19.95
N TYR A 303 23.05 -10.42 20.30
CA TYR A 303 21.73 -10.21 20.91
C TYR A 303 21.82 -10.21 22.43
N GLY A 304 21.09 -9.31 23.06
CA GLY A 304 21.10 -9.09 24.50
C GLY A 304 20.92 -7.61 24.83
N VAL A 305 21.28 -7.23 26.05
CA VAL A 305 21.18 -5.83 26.48
C VAL A 305 22.49 -5.10 26.17
N TRP A 306 22.44 -4.15 25.25
CA TRP A 306 23.54 -3.25 24.92
C TRP A 306 23.49 -2.03 25.84
N THR A 307 24.66 -1.54 26.27
CA THR A 307 24.77 -0.24 26.94
C THR A 307 25.31 0.78 25.96
N ILE A 308 24.54 1.83 25.69
CA ILE A 308 24.88 2.87 24.71
C ILE A 308 24.66 4.21 25.40
N ALA A 309 25.74 4.99 25.59
CA ALA A 309 25.73 6.26 26.32
C ALA A 309 24.92 6.19 27.63
N GLY A 310 25.25 5.22 28.49
CA GLY A 310 24.61 4.97 29.78
C GLY A 310 23.24 4.27 29.77
N GLU A 311 22.66 4.02 28.60
CA GLU A 311 21.30 3.47 28.47
C GLU A 311 21.28 2.02 28.01
N LEU A 312 20.29 1.27 28.47
CA LEU A 312 20.11 -0.14 28.15
C LEU A 312 19.16 -0.33 26.97
N TYR A 313 19.64 -0.96 25.89
CA TYR A 313 18.85 -1.34 24.74
C TYR A 313 18.75 -2.86 24.63
N HIS A 314 17.52 -3.36 24.60
CA HIS A 314 17.27 -4.74 24.23
C HIS A 314 17.42 -4.89 22.72
N VAL A 315 18.51 -5.56 22.33
CA VAL A 315 18.83 -5.92 20.96
C VAL A 315 18.49 -7.40 20.79
N ASP A 316 17.59 -7.72 19.90
CA ASP A 316 17.18 -9.10 19.63
C ASP A 316 17.21 -9.41 18.13
N ALA A 317 16.79 -10.62 17.75
CA ALA A 317 16.84 -11.05 16.36
C ALA A 317 16.03 -10.14 15.41
N SER A 318 15.06 -9.37 15.93
CA SER A 318 14.31 -8.38 15.16
C SER A 318 14.98 -7.01 15.05
N THR A 319 16.10 -6.79 15.76
CA THR A 319 16.91 -5.58 15.62
C THR A 319 17.80 -5.69 14.38
N ARG A 320 17.61 -4.77 13.43
CA ARG A 320 18.51 -4.62 12.28
C ARG A 320 19.79 -3.92 12.73
N ILE A 321 20.90 -4.61 12.63
CA ILE A 321 22.23 -4.05 12.88
C ILE A 321 22.88 -3.87 11.52
N ASP A 322 22.79 -2.66 10.99
CA ASP A 322 23.34 -2.32 9.68
C ASP A 322 24.86 -2.14 9.78
N GLU A 323 25.60 -3.09 9.22
CA GLU A 323 27.06 -3.04 9.10
C GLU A 323 27.52 -2.27 7.84
N ASP A 324 26.59 -1.87 6.96
CA ASP A 324 26.87 -1.18 5.69
C ASP A 324 27.37 0.28 5.85
N GLY A 325 27.59 0.73 7.10
CA GLY A 325 28.09 2.07 7.44
C GLY A 325 29.62 2.16 7.57
N GLU A 326 30.12 3.20 8.26
CA GLU A 326 31.55 3.53 8.47
C GLU A 326 32.42 2.45 9.17
N GLY A 327 31.86 1.27 9.45
CA GLY A 327 32.56 0.14 10.04
C GLY A 327 31.69 -0.66 11.02
N PRO A 328 32.24 -1.75 11.59
CA PRO A 328 31.52 -2.60 12.53
C PRO A 328 31.19 -1.85 13.83
N ILE A 329 30.00 -2.13 14.39
CA ILE A 329 29.59 -1.57 15.68
C ILE A 329 30.29 -2.34 16.81
N ALA A 330 31.19 -1.66 17.53
CA ALA A 330 31.95 -2.21 18.66
C ALA A 330 31.85 -1.27 19.87
N VAL A 331 32.33 -1.73 21.03
CA VAL A 331 32.50 -0.86 22.21
C VAL A 331 33.41 0.32 21.83
N GLY A 332 32.95 1.54 22.08
CA GLY A 332 33.58 2.79 21.69
C GLY A 332 33.08 3.39 20.36
N SER A 333 32.34 2.63 19.55
CA SER A 333 31.75 3.16 18.30
C SER A 333 30.62 4.13 18.62
N CYS A 334 30.50 5.20 17.84
CA CYS A 334 29.29 6.00 17.80
C CYS A 334 28.24 5.29 16.97
N VAL A 335 27.03 5.18 17.50
CA VAL A 335 25.92 4.49 16.81
C VAL A 335 24.67 5.33 16.87
N ARG A 336 23.92 5.27 15.78
CA ARG A 336 22.55 5.72 15.70
C ARG A 336 21.61 4.55 16.00
N VAL A 337 20.86 4.62 17.09
CA VAL A 337 19.84 3.66 17.49
C VAL A 337 18.46 4.25 17.22
N THR A 338 17.64 3.53 16.44
CA THR A 338 16.20 3.73 16.40
C THR A 338 15.56 2.73 17.34
N ALA A 339 14.83 3.20 18.34
CA ALA A 339 14.26 2.36 19.40
C ALA A 339 12.87 2.84 19.81
N ALA A 340 12.05 1.95 20.36
CA ALA A 340 10.87 2.35 21.13
C ALA A 340 10.83 1.66 22.49
N VAL A 341 10.02 2.21 23.39
CA VAL A 341 9.79 1.64 24.71
C VAL A 341 8.54 0.76 24.65
N VAL A 342 8.72 -0.55 24.80
CA VAL A 342 7.62 -1.50 24.87
C VAL A 342 7.58 -2.07 26.29
N ALA A 343 6.49 -1.81 27.01
CA ALA A 343 6.32 -2.23 28.41
C ALA A 343 7.48 -1.80 29.34
N GLY A 344 7.99 -0.58 29.15
CA GLY A 344 9.09 -0.02 29.95
C GLY A 344 10.50 -0.49 29.55
N VAL A 345 10.62 -1.24 28.46
CA VAL A 345 11.91 -1.72 27.93
C VAL A 345 12.23 -1.00 26.61
N SER A 346 13.38 -0.31 26.56
CA SER A 346 13.92 0.26 25.33
C SER A 346 14.38 -0.87 24.40
N ARG A 347 13.61 -1.14 23.35
CA ARG A 347 13.93 -2.14 22.33
C ARG A 347 14.53 -1.45 21.12
N ALA A 348 15.73 -1.86 20.73
CA ALA A 348 16.36 -1.37 19.53
C ALA A 348 15.73 -2.04 18.31
N TYR A 349 15.45 -1.24 17.28
CA TYR A 349 14.89 -1.70 16.01
C TYR A 349 15.89 -1.57 14.88
N ARG A 350 16.64 -0.47 14.84
CA ARG A 350 17.75 -0.29 13.91
C ARG A 350 18.95 0.26 14.66
N MET A 351 20.12 -0.27 14.36
CA MET A 351 21.38 0.23 14.83
C MET A 351 22.31 0.40 13.63
N HIS A 352 22.91 1.57 13.52
CA HIS A 352 23.82 1.90 12.43
C HIS A 352 25.06 2.56 13.01
N ALA A 353 26.25 2.16 12.56
CA ALA A 353 27.48 2.89 12.87
C ALA A 353 27.38 4.32 12.35
N SER A 354 27.97 5.29 13.03
CA SER A 354 27.91 6.69 12.62
C SER A 354 29.21 7.41 12.99
N ASP A 355 29.47 8.52 12.30
CA ASP A 355 30.60 9.39 12.59
C ASP A 355 30.73 9.72 14.08
N ALA A 356 31.94 9.60 14.61
CA ALA A 356 32.26 9.87 16.02
C ALA A 356 31.86 11.31 16.45
N GLY A 357 31.80 12.24 15.50
CA GLY A 357 31.32 13.61 15.70
C GLY A 357 29.91 13.66 16.32
N HIS A 358 29.01 12.76 15.87
CA HIS A 358 27.62 12.73 16.34
C HIS A 358 27.46 12.35 17.82
N CYS A 359 28.42 11.64 18.40
CA CYS A 359 28.37 11.23 19.81
C CYS A 359 29.23 12.12 20.73
N SER A 360 29.98 13.06 20.17
CA SER A 360 30.93 13.92 20.91
C SER A 360 30.34 15.22 21.45
N GLY A 361 28.99 15.36 21.45
CA GLY A 361 28.28 16.53 21.96
C GLY A 361 28.10 17.67 20.95
N GLY A 362 28.53 17.47 19.71
CA GLY A 362 28.01 18.23 18.57
C GLY A 362 26.69 17.62 18.14
N ALA A 363 25.62 18.42 18.12
CA ALA A 363 24.39 18.02 17.45
C ALA A 363 24.75 17.55 16.02
N PRO A 364 24.17 16.44 15.52
CA PRO A 364 24.38 16.00 14.14
C PRO A 364 24.19 17.17 13.18
N ASP A 365 25.02 17.26 12.13
CA ASP A 365 24.92 18.35 11.16
C ASP A 365 23.52 18.47 10.53
N ASP A 366 22.74 17.39 10.54
CA ASP A 366 21.37 17.32 10.01
C ASP A 366 20.26 17.20 11.08
N ALA A 367 20.58 17.38 12.36
CA ALA A 367 19.62 17.37 13.47
C ALA A 367 19.92 18.48 14.49
N GLU A 368 19.09 19.44 14.84
CA GLU A 368 17.73 19.85 14.49
C GLU A 368 17.72 21.35 14.81
N THR A 369 17.18 22.18 13.92
CA THR A 369 16.90 23.57 14.28
C THR A 369 15.92 23.55 15.46
N GLN A 370 16.31 24.18 16.56
CA GLN A 370 15.45 24.35 17.73
C GLN A 370 14.36 25.33 17.37
N ARG A 371 13.16 25.16 17.93
CA ARG A 371 12.02 25.99 17.56
C ARG A 371 11.43 26.72 18.75
N VAL A 372 11.05 27.96 18.54
CA VAL A 372 10.33 28.77 19.53
C VAL A 372 9.10 29.41 18.92
N TYR A 373 8.01 29.39 19.66
CA TYR A 373 6.76 30.12 19.39
C TYR A 373 6.55 31.13 20.51
N ALA A 374 6.78 32.41 20.19
CA ALA A 374 6.51 33.51 21.12
C ALA A 374 6.35 34.84 20.39
N THR A 375 5.91 35.86 21.14
CA THR A 375 5.83 37.22 20.64
C THR A 375 7.21 37.87 20.59
N ILE A 376 7.49 38.66 19.55
CA ILE A 376 8.71 39.48 19.47
C ILE A 376 8.69 40.51 20.61
N ALA A 377 9.70 40.48 21.47
CA ALA A 377 9.87 41.48 22.53
C ALA A 377 10.83 42.61 22.10
N ALA A 378 11.82 42.29 21.27
CA ALA A 378 12.72 43.26 20.66
C ALA A 378 13.30 42.71 19.34
N LEU A 379 13.52 43.60 18.38
CA LEU A 379 14.15 43.28 17.10
C LEU A 379 14.95 44.48 16.58
N PRO A 380 15.98 44.28 15.75
CA PRO A 380 16.69 45.35 15.09
C PRO A 380 15.86 45.92 13.94
N ALA A 381 16.22 47.11 13.44
CA ALA A 381 15.60 47.66 12.25
C ALA A 381 15.87 46.78 11.01
N ALA A 382 15.02 46.87 9.98
CA ALA A 382 15.26 46.24 8.68
C ALA A 382 16.71 46.53 8.22
N PRO A 383 17.47 45.52 7.74
CA PRO A 383 17.05 44.19 7.26
C PRO A 383 17.01 43.11 8.36
N TYR A 384 16.71 43.48 9.61
CA TYR A 384 16.43 42.53 10.69
C TYR A 384 17.64 41.71 11.18
N LEU A 385 18.85 42.17 10.86
CA LEU A 385 20.10 41.54 11.30
C LEU A 385 20.59 42.10 12.64
N GLY A 386 21.07 41.23 13.52
CA GLY A 386 21.57 41.59 14.85
C GLY A 386 20.77 40.96 15.99
N ALA A 387 20.72 41.64 17.13
CA ALA A 387 20.14 41.09 18.36
C ALA A 387 18.61 41.09 18.33
N TRP A 388 18.03 39.93 18.59
CA TRP A 388 16.60 39.68 18.73
C TRP A 388 16.24 39.26 20.15
N THR A 389 15.02 39.55 20.56
CA THR A 389 14.39 38.95 21.74
C THR A 389 13.02 38.43 21.36
N ILE A 390 12.86 37.11 21.41
CA ILE A 390 11.61 36.41 21.10
C ILE A 390 11.12 35.77 22.39
N GLY A 391 9.93 36.19 22.84
CA GLY A 391 9.47 35.96 24.21
C GLY A 391 10.44 36.56 25.24
N ALA A 392 11.09 35.70 26.01
CA ALA A 392 12.06 36.07 27.04
C ALA A 392 13.51 35.72 26.69
N LEU A 393 13.75 35.11 25.53
CA LEU A 393 15.07 34.60 25.13
C LEU A 393 15.73 35.51 24.10
N SER A 394 17.06 35.58 24.17
CA SER A 394 17.89 36.36 23.26
C SER A 394 18.40 35.50 22.11
N TYR A 395 18.36 36.08 20.92
CA TYR A 395 18.82 35.44 19.69
C TYR A 395 19.65 36.42 18.84
N VAL A 396 20.38 35.88 17.87
CA VAL A 396 21.12 36.67 16.87
C VAL A 396 20.70 36.25 15.48
N ALA A 397 20.21 37.20 14.68
CA ALA A 397 20.04 37.03 13.23
C ALA A 397 21.30 37.50 12.49
N ASN A 398 21.74 36.71 11.50
CA ASN A 398 22.88 37.02 10.65
C ASN A 398 22.50 36.91 9.16
N ALA A 399 23.47 37.05 8.26
CA ALA A 399 23.21 37.04 6.82
C ALA A 399 22.64 35.71 6.28
N ASP A 400 22.76 34.62 7.05
CA ASP A 400 22.24 33.30 6.71
C ASP A 400 20.81 33.07 7.27
N THR A 401 20.33 33.96 8.15
CA THR A 401 18.96 33.90 8.68
C THR A 401 17.96 34.19 7.57
N GLN A 402 17.04 33.24 7.36
CA GLN A 402 15.94 33.37 6.42
C GLN A 402 14.76 34.07 7.08
N PHE A 403 14.09 34.93 6.32
CA PHE A 403 12.87 35.62 6.73
C PHE A 403 11.83 35.44 5.64
N GLU A 404 10.58 35.19 6.00
CA GLU A 404 9.51 35.03 5.01
C GLU A 404 9.42 36.25 4.07
N SER A 405 9.42 35.99 2.76
CA SER A 405 9.39 37.05 1.74
C SER A 405 8.09 37.84 1.79
N GLY A 406 8.19 39.18 1.86
CA GLY A 406 7.03 40.06 1.93
C GLY A 406 6.41 40.21 3.32
N ALA A 407 6.92 39.50 4.33
CA ALA A 407 6.51 39.67 5.72
C ALA A 407 7.09 40.94 6.35
N SER A 408 6.35 41.52 7.30
CA SER A 408 6.85 42.56 8.20
C SER A 408 6.86 42.04 9.63
N TYR A 409 7.87 42.44 10.41
CA TYR A 409 8.02 42.05 11.81
C TYR A 409 7.98 43.29 12.71
N ALA A 410 7.21 43.22 13.78
CA ALA A 410 7.10 44.26 14.79
C ALA A 410 7.08 43.65 16.20
N VAL A 411 7.42 44.48 17.20
CA VAL A 411 7.27 44.10 18.61
C VAL A 411 5.80 43.76 18.90
N GLY A 412 5.58 42.60 19.51
CA GLY A 412 4.27 42.04 19.80
C GLY A 412 3.79 41.00 18.79
N ASP A 413 4.38 40.92 17.59
CA ASP A 413 3.98 39.93 16.60
C ASP A 413 4.35 38.52 17.08
N CYS A 414 3.44 37.58 16.83
CA CYS A 414 3.69 36.16 17.07
C CYS A 414 4.55 35.61 15.94
N VAL A 415 5.67 34.99 16.28
CA VAL A 415 6.55 34.33 15.32
C VAL A 415 6.82 32.90 15.72
N GLU A 416 7.07 32.09 14.70
CA GLU A 416 7.86 30.88 14.81
C GLU A 416 9.29 31.23 14.42
N ALA A 417 10.25 30.87 15.26
CA ALA A 417 11.65 31.05 14.95
C ALA A 417 12.41 29.75 15.13
N GLU A 418 13.19 29.42 14.12
CA GLU A 418 14.15 28.33 14.13
C GLU A 418 15.54 28.86 14.46
N TYR A 419 16.29 28.13 15.28
CA TYR A 419 17.62 28.54 15.71
C TYR A 419 18.55 27.37 16.01
N ARG A 420 19.86 27.65 16.03
CA ARG A 420 20.90 26.74 16.49
C ARG A 420 21.73 27.40 17.58
N VAL A 421 22.23 26.61 18.53
CA VAL A 421 23.13 27.14 19.56
C VAL A 421 24.58 26.98 19.09
N VAL A 422 25.21 28.09 18.71
CA VAL A 422 26.61 28.14 18.25
C VAL A 422 27.46 28.78 19.33
N ALA A 423 28.38 28.01 19.93
CA ALA A 423 29.24 28.46 21.02
C ALA A 423 28.46 29.15 22.18
N GLY A 424 27.29 28.61 22.53
CA GLY A 424 26.42 29.15 23.58
C GLY A 424 25.53 30.33 23.16
N THR A 425 25.55 30.73 21.88
CA THR A 425 24.68 31.78 21.33
C THR A 425 23.57 31.17 20.48
N SER A 426 22.31 31.51 20.74
CA SER A 426 21.19 31.12 19.89
C SER A 426 21.17 31.97 18.60
N VAL A 427 21.59 31.36 17.49
CA VAL A 427 21.63 31.98 16.16
C VAL A 427 20.38 31.58 15.38
N LEU A 428 19.60 32.55 14.91
CA LEU A 428 18.40 32.33 14.12
C LEU A 428 18.76 31.79 12.73
N THR A 429 18.04 30.77 12.30
CA THR A 429 18.15 30.20 10.95
C THR A 429 16.96 30.58 10.09
N ASP A 430 15.78 30.68 10.68
CA ASP A 430 14.55 31.05 9.99
C ASP A 430 13.58 31.75 10.95
N VAL A 431 12.83 32.73 10.46
CA VAL A 431 11.77 33.43 11.21
C VAL A 431 10.56 33.62 10.31
N GLU A 432 9.40 33.16 10.77
CA GLU A 432 8.11 33.28 10.07
C GLU A 432 7.03 33.90 10.99
N PRO A 433 6.22 34.87 10.53
CA PRO A 433 5.04 35.32 11.24
C PRO A 433 4.01 34.18 11.40
N ARG A 434 3.42 34.08 12.58
CA ARG A 434 2.34 33.12 12.86
C ARG A 434 1.11 33.84 13.39
N ARG A 435 -0.05 33.16 13.27
CA ARG A 435 -1.29 33.65 13.90
C ARG A 435 -1.10 33.73 15.42
N ALA A 436 -1.66 34.76 16.04
CA ALA A 436 -1.54 35.01 17.48
C ALA A 436 -1.91 33.80 18.36
N ALA A 437 -2.82 32.93 17.90
CA ALA A 437 -3.21 31.71 18.61
C ALA A 437 -2.08 30.66 18.75
N ARG A 438 -1.04 30.69 17.89
CA ARG A 438 0.12 29.79 17.96
C ARG A 438 1.10 30.20 19.07
N CYS A 439 1.09 31.47 19.46
CA CYS A 439 1.81 31.94 20.63
C CYS A 439 0.91 31.84 21.85
N VAL A 440 1.39 31.18 22.90
CA VAL A 440 0.61 31.03 24.13
C VAL A 440 0.45 32.43 24.76
N GLY A 441 -0.80 32.89 24.90
CA GLY A 441 -1.07 34.20 25.48
C GLY A 441 -0.52 34.35 26.91
N GLY A 442 -0.18 35.58 27.32
CA GLY A 442 0.16 35.89 28.71
C GLY A 442 1.59 35.55 29.15
N GLY A 443 2.57 35.65 28.25
CA GLY A 443 4.00 35.55 28.58
C GLY A 443 4.52 34.13 28.79
N VAL A 444 3.79 33.13 28.31
CA VAL A 444 4.26 31.74 28.20
C VAL A 444 4.90 31.59 26.83
N MET A 445 6.14 31.11 26.81
CA MET A 445 6.84 30.68 25.62
C MET A 445 6.60 29.19 25.42
N ARG A 446 6.34 28.79 24.17
CA ARG A 446 6.43 27.39 23.77
C ARG A 446 7.72 27.18 22.98
N SER A 447 8.50 26.18 23.33
CA SER A 447 9.72 25.82 22.60
C SER A 447 9.87 24.32 22.47
N TYR A 448 10.49 23.88 21.39
CA TYR A 448 10.81 22.48 21.14
C TYR A 448 12.33 22.32 21.08
N GLY A 449 12.81 21.25 21.69
CA GLY A 449 14.21 20.92 21.62
C GLY A 449 14.59 19.61 22.26
N THR A 450 15.83 19.21 22.01
CA THR A 450 16.41 18.00 22.61
C THR A 450 16.73 18.25 24.08
N LEU A 451 16.25 17.39 24.97
CA LEU A 451 16.63 17.36 26.38
C LEU A 451 18.09 16.90 26.52
N SER A 452 19.02 17.78 26.85
CA SER A 452 20.45 17.47 26.94
C SER A 452 21.00 17.37 28.36
N ALA A 453 20.25 17.85 29.36
CA ALA A 453 20.59 17.66 30.77
C ALA A 453 19.33 17.69 31.65
N MET A 454 19.32 16.89 32.70
CA MET A 454 18.31 16.93 33.77
C MET A 454 18.91 16.39 35.08
N PRO A 455 18.29 16.66 36.25
CA PRO A 455 18.72 16.07 37.50
C PRO A 455 18.72 14.53 37.46
N VAL A 456 19.70 13.91 38.10
CA VAL A 456 19.80 12.44 38.21
C VAL A 456 18.54 11.91 38.91
N GLY A 457 17.84 10.97 38.26
CA GLY A 457 16.57 10.41 38.73
C GLY A 457 15.32 11.15 38.24
N GLY A 458 15.47 12.24 37.47
CA GLY A 458 14.36 13.04 36.96
C GLY A 458 13.71 13.93 38.03
N GLY A 459 12.75 14.78 37.63
CA GLY A 459 11.97 15.64 38.51
C GLY A 459 12.46 17.09 38.64
N ALA A 460 12.23 17.71 39.80
CA ALA A 460 12.48 19.14 40.00
C ALA A 460 13.99 19.49 39.95
N GLY A 461 14.32 20.58 39.27
CA GLY A 461 15.67 21.11 39.12
C GLY A 461 15.88 21.73 37.75
N ASP A 462 17.16 21.86 37.38
CA ASP A 462 17.56 22.52 36.14
C ASP A 462 17.60 21.51 34.99
N TRP A 463 16.80 21.76 33.97
CA TRP A 463 16.74 20.96 32.74
C TRP A 463 17.28 21.78 31.59
N THR A 464 18.12 21.20 30.74
CA THR A 464 18.61 21.85 29.53
C THR A 464 17.90 21.24 28.33
N ILE A 465 17.12 22.04 27.61
CA ILE A 465 16.32 21.60 26.45
C ILE A 465 16.63 22.54 25.30
N GLY A 466 17.11 22.00 24.17
CA GLY A 466 17.55 22.81 23.03
C GLY A 466 18.65 23.81 23.37
N GLY A 467 19.52 23.45 24.32
CA GLY A 467 20.56 24.34 24.87
C GLY A 467 20.05 25.43 25.82
N THR A 468 18.73 25.51 26.05
CA THR A 468 18.12 26.46 26.99
C THR A 468 17.91 25.81 28.34
N VAL A 469 18.37 26.47 29.41
CA VAL A 469 18.14 26.00 30.79
C VAL A 469 16.78 26.47 31.29
N VAL A 470 15.96 25.52 31.74
CA VAL A 470 14.61 25.73 32.28
C VAL A 470 14.53 25.09 33.67
N LEU A 471 13.95 25.82 34.64
CA LEU A 471 13.61 25.28 35.95
C LEU A 471 12.35 24.44 35.86
N VAL A 472 12.44 23.18 36.26
CA VAL A 472 11.30 22.32 36.54
C VAL A 472 11.09 22.32 38.04
N ASP A 473 9.88 22.60 38.51
CA ASP A 473 9.55 22.59 39.94
C ASP A 473 8.28 21.78 40.22
N GLY A 474 7.84 21.76 41.48
CA GLY A 474 6.65 21.00 41.88
C GLY A 474 5.33 21.47 41.27
N SER A 475 5.32 22.61 40.56
CA SER A 475 4.16 23.11 39.81
C SER A 475 4.21 22.78 38.32
N THR A 476 5.34 22.28 37.82
CA THR A 476 5.50 21.87 36.43
C THR A 476 4.72 20.58 36.15
N VAL A 477 3.87 20.60 35.13
CA VAL A 477 3.22 19.39 34.60
C VAL A 477 4.23 18.64 33.72
N LEU A 478 4.46 17.36 34.01
CA LEU A 478 5.30 16.49 33.19
C LEU A 478 4.42 15.48 32.46
N ASP A 479 4.47 15.49 31.13
CA ASP A 479 3.61 14.70 30.25
C ASP A 479 4.43 13.77 29.33
N PRO A 480 4.69 12.52 29.74
CA PRO A 480 5.53 11.59 28.98
C PRO A 480 4.75 10.84 27.88
N GLU A 481 3.82 11.50 27.19
CA GLU A 481 2.89 10.86 26.24
C GLU A 481 3.61 10.13 25.09
N HIS A 482 4.71 10.70 24.59
CA HIS A 482 5.53 10.13 23.51
C HIS A 482 6.84 9.50 24.02
N GLY A 483 6.94 9.21 25.31
CA GLY A 483 8.07 8.53 25.94
C GLY A 483 8.49 9.13 27.28
N PRO A 484 9.40 8.49 28.03
CA PRO A 484 9.92 9.06 29.26
C PRO A 484 10.82 10.27 28.97
N PHE A 485 10.85 11.22 29.90
CA PHE A 485 11.85 12.29 29.89
C PHE A 485 13.24 11.72 30.20
N VAL A 486 14.04 11.57 29.14
CA VAL A 486 15.43 11.11 29.20
C VAL A 486 16.32 12.02 28.35
N ILE A 487 17.62 12.04 28.64
CA ILE A 487 18.57 12.80 27.83
C ILE A 487 18.53 12.27 26.38
N GLY A 488 18.27 13.17 25.43
CA GLY A 488 18.05 12.91 24.02
C GLY A 488 16.58 13.02 23.58
N ALA A 489 15.62 13.04 24.52
CA ALA A 489 14.21 13.16 24.18
C ALA A 489 13.91 14.50 23.49
N TRP A 490 13.08 14.48 22.45
CA TRP A 490 12.49 15.70 21.91
C TRP A 490 11.35 16.15 22.81
N VAL A 491 11.44 17.38 23.30
CA VAL A 491 10.57 17.89 24.35
C VAL A 491 9.96 19.22 23.93
N GLU A 492 8.64 19.29 24.01
CA GLU A 492 7.90 20.54 24.04
C GLU A 492 7.94 21.11 25.46
N VAL A 493 8.26 22.40 25.56
CA VAL A 493 8.34 23.13 26.83
C VAL A 493 7.41 24.33 26.76
N HIS A 494 6.54 24.46 27.75
CA HIS A 494 5.79 25.68 28.02
C HIS A 494 6.42 26.36 29.23
N ALA A 495 7.11 27.48 29.04
CA ALA A 495 7.85 28.15 30.11
C ALA A 495 7.46 29.63 30.28
N ARG A 496 7.56 30.13 31.50
CA ARG A 496 7.43 31.56 31.85
C ARG A 496 8.74 32.06 32.41
N LEU A 497 9.06 33.33 32.18
CA LEU A 497 10.16 33.98 32.88
C LEU A 497 9.68 34.41 34.28
N VAL A 498 10.25 33.80 35.32
CA VAL A 498 9.95 34.12 36.73
C VAL A 498 11.27 34.49 37.41
N ALA A 499 11.36 35.71 37.96
CA ALA A 499 12.55 36.23 38.64
C ALA A 499 13.86 36.07 37.82
N GLY A 500 13.78 36.26 36.50
CA GLY A 500 14.94 36.15 35.60
C GLY A 500 15.32 34.73 35.20
N ARG A 501 14.52 33.72 35.56
CA ARG A 501 14.73 32.32 35.20
C ARG A 501 13.53 31.75 34.45
N LEU A 502 13.78 31.01 33.37
CA LEU A 502 12.71 30.26 32.71
C LEU A 502 12.23 29.17 33.65
N THR A 503 10.95 29.17 33.97
CA THR A 503 10.29 28.18 34.82
C THR A 503 9.22 27.48 33.99
N ALA A 504 9.32 26.16 33.90
CA ALA A 504 8.41 25.33 33.15
C ALA A 504 7.05 25.24 33.83
N THR A 505 6.01 25.38 33.04
CA THR A 505 4.61 25.13 33.41
C THR A 505 4.15 23.77 32.91
N LYS A 506 4.62 23.35 31.73
CA LYS A 506 4.43 22.00 31.18
C LYS A 506 5.69 21.59 30.41
N LEU A 507 6.13 20.35 30.58
CA LEU A 507 6.99 19.65 29.63
C LEU A 507 6.18 18.48 29.06
N GLU A 508 6.31 18.25 27.77
CA GLU A 508 5.73 17.11 27.07
C GLU A 508 6.78 16.47 26.17
N THR A 509 6.95 15.15 26.25
CA THR A 509 7.75 14.44 25.24
C THR A 509 6.99 14.42 23.93
N ALA A 510 7.64 14.71 22.82
CA ALA A 510 7.06 14.71 21.48
C ALA A 510 7.89 13.85 20.51
N VAL A 511 7.34 13.56 19.33
CA VAL A 511 8.07 12.86 18.25
C VAL A 511 8.79 13.91 17.41
N ALA A 512 10.13 13.82 17.34
CA ALA A 512 10.92 14.83 16.64
C ALA A 512 10.60 14.87 15.13
N PRO A 513 10.68 16.05 14.49
CA PRO A 513 10.46 16.16 13.05
C PRO A 513 11.35 15.21 12.23
N GLY A 514 10.73 14.38 11.39
CA GLY A 514 11.46 13.43 10.55
C GLY A 514 11.86 12.14 11.27
N THR A 515 11.36 11.90 12.49
CA THR A 515 11.64 10.69 13.27
C THR A 515 10.42 9.78 13.46
N GLY A 516 9.27 10.17 12.92
CA GLY A 516 8.11 9.31 12.82
C GLY A 516 8.44 8.01 12.07
N GLY A 517 7.77 6.92 12.42
CA GLY A 517 8.04 5.61 11.83
C GLY A 517 7.50 5.42 10.41
N ILE A 518 6.74 6.38 9.87
CA ILE A 518 6.00 6.26 8.61
C ILE A 518 6.55 7.27 7.62
N ASP A 519 7.31 6.81 6.63
CA ASP A 519 7.66 7.63 5.48
C ASP A 519 6.67 7.36 4.34
N ALA A 520 6.22 8.43 3.66
CA ALA A 520 5.36 8.30 2.49
C ALA A 520 5.75 9.31 1.42
N VAL A 521 5.34 9.03 0.19
CA VAL A 521 5.51 9.93 -0.95
C VAL A 521 4.19 10.08 -1.67
N GLY A 522 3.93 11.25 -2.24
CA GLY A 522 2.72 11.45 -3.02
C GLY A 522 2.55 12.86 -3.52
N THR A 523 1.45 13.08 -4.25
CA THR A 523 1.04 14.41 -4.66
C THR A 523 0.49 15.18 -3.47
N LEU A 524 0.95 16.42 -3.26
CA LEU A 524 0.38 17.32 -2.27
C LEU A 524 -0.97 17.82 -2.80
N ASP A 525 -2.05 17.22 -2.30
CA ASP A 525 -3.41 17.52 -2.73
C ASP A 525 -4.00 18.69 -1.93
N THR A 526 -3.68 18.78 -0.64
CA THR A 526 -4.15 19.87 0.23
C THR A 526 -3.14 20.21 1.31
N ARG A 527 -2.89 21.52 1.48
CA ARG A 527 -2.08 22.10 2.56
C ARG A 527 -2.97 22.97 3.46
N PRO A 528 -2.95 22.78 4.79
CA PRO A 528 -3.64 23.68 5.71
C PRO A 528 -2.94 25.05 5.76
N ALA A 529 -3.73 26.11 5.96
CA ALA A 529 -3.24 27.50 5.87
C ALA A 529 -2.24 27.90 6.98
N ASP A 530 -2.09 27.10 8.03
CA ASP A 530 -1.17 27.32 9.14
C ASP A 530 -0.24 26.13 9.39
N ASP A 531 -0.14 25.22 8.42
CA ASP A 531 0.71 24.03 8.45
C ASP A 531 0.39 23.00 9.54
N THR A 532 -0.54 23.27 10.45
CA THR A 532 -0.85 22.41 11.60
C THR A 532 -2.21 21.73 11.55
N GLY A 533 -2.95 21.98 10.48
CA GLY A 533 -4.20 21.30 10.17
C GLY A 533 -4.02 19.97 9.44
N SER A 534 -5.08 19.58 8.73
CA SER A 534 -5.09 18.38 7.91
C SER A 534 -4.35 18.63 6.60
N TRP A 535 -3.31 17.85 6.35
CA TRP A 535 -2.63 17.70 5.07
C TRP A 535 -3.21 16.51 4.31
N VAL A 536 -3.29 16.61 2.98
CA VAL A 536 -3.67 15.48 2.12
C VAL A 536 -2.57 15.24 1.11
N ILE A 537 -2.00 14.02 1.14
CA ILE A 537 -0.92 13.57 0.26
C ILE A 537 -1.34 12.27 -0.42
N GLY A 538 -1.48 12.29 -1.74
CA GLY A 538 -1.90 11.12 -2.54
C GLY A 538 -3.22 10.51 -2.05
N GLY A 539 -4.20 11.36 -1.72
CA GLY A 539 -5.50 10.96 -1.16
C GLY A 539 -5.47 10.56 0.32
N THR A 540 -4.30 10.44 0.95
CA THR A 540 -4.17 10.08 2.37
C THR A 540 -4.16 11.33 3.24
N SER A 541 -4.97 11.34 4.30
CA SER A 541 -5.05 12.44 5.25
C SER A 541 -4.08 12.27 6.42
N TYR A 542 -3.34 13.33 6.73
CA TYR A 542 -2.43 13.43 7.86
C TYR A 542 -2.78 14.67 8.70
N ALA A 543 -2.83 14.52 10.02
CA ALA A 543 -2.89 15.65 10.94
C ALA A 543 -1.47 16.09 11.29
N ALA A 544 -1.09 17.33 11.02
CA ALA A 544 0.25 17.79 11.38
C ALA A 544 0.44 17.90 12.91
N THR A 545 1.65 17.62 13.36
CA THR A 545 2.06 17.97 14.73
C THR A 545 2.31 19.48 14.82
N ASP A 546 2.30 19.99 16.05
CA ASP A 546 2.52 21.42 16.26
C ASP A 546 3.95 21.87 15.94
N ASP A 547 4.89 20.94 15.90
CA ASP A 547 6.31 21.12 15.57
C ASP A 547 6.69 20.61 14.18
N ILE A 548 5.72 20.35 13.30
CA ILE A 548 5.97 19.88 11.93
C ILE A 548 7.06 20.68 11.22
N GLN A 549 8.00 20.00 10.57
CA GLN A 549 8.98 20.65 9.70
C GLN A 549 8.46 20.71 8.26
N VAL A 550 8.32 21.93 7.72
CA VAL A 550 7.83 22.17 6.37
C VAL A 550 8.95 22.73 5.50
N ALA A 551 9.46 21.91 4.59
CA ALA A 551 10.47 22.32 3.62
C ALA A 551 9.90 22.24 2.20
N LEU A 552 9.06 23.21 1.84
CA LEU A 552 8.43 23.32 0.51
C LEU A 552 9.09 24.44 -0.30
N GLU A 553 9.44 24.13 -1.55
CA GLU A 553 9.88 25.10 -2.57
C GLU A 553 8.75 26.13 -2.84
N ASP A 554 9.11 27.35 -3.22
CA ASP A 554 8.17 28.48 -3.33
C ASP A 554 6.94 28.21 -4.22
N GLY A 555 7.10 27.41 -5.29
CA GLY A 555 5.99 27.00 -6.16
C GLY A 555 4.97 26.08 -5.46
N ALA A 556 5.43 25.26 -4.51
CA ALA A 556 4.61 24.36 -3.72
C ALA A 556 3.83 25.06 -2.60
N ARG A 557 4.27 26.27 -2.20
CA ARG A 557 3.63 27.03 -1.13
C ARG A 557 2.24 27.56 -1.49
N SER A 558 1.91 27.70 -2.77
CA SER A 558 0.68 28.36 -3.25
C SER A 558 -0.47 27.44 -3.72
N ALA A 559 -0.33 26.10 -3.65
CA ALA A 559 -1.37 25.12 -4.06
C ALA A 559 -1.99 25.36 -5.46
N ARG A 560 -1.35 26.12 -6.36
CA ARG A 560 -1.96 26.65 -7.60
C ARG A 560 -1.16 26.41 -8.89
N SER A 561 -0.10 25.62 -8.88
CA SER A 561 0.55 25.25 -10.15
C SER A 561 1.28 23.92 -10.05
N ALA A 562 0.86 22.97 -10.91
CA ALA A 562 1.35 21.60 -11.07
C ALA A 562 1.18 20.68 -9.83
N PRO A 563 1.03 19.36 -10.01
CA PRO A 563 1.07 18.42 -8.90
C PRO A 563 2.47 18.48 -8.27
N VAL A 564 2.53 18.92 -7.01
CA VAL A 564 3.77 18.96 -6.23
C VAL A 564 3.96 17.58 -5.62
N PHE A 565 5.06 16.91 -5.95
CA PHE A 565 5.43 15.68 -5.26
C PHE A 565 6.20 16.00 -3.98
N VAL A 566 5.78 15.38 -2.89
CA VAL A 566 6.36 15.55 -1.55
C VAL A 566 6.75 14.22 -0.95
N SER A 567 7.81 14.22 -0.15
CA SER A 567 8.02 13.19 0.88
C SER A 567 7.47 13.69 2.21
N VAL A 568 6.95 12.75 2.99
CA VAL A 568 6.44 13.00 4.32
C VAL A 568 7.00 11.98 5.30
N ASN A 569 7.21 12.42 6.53
CA ASN A 569 7.51 11.55 7.67
C ASN A 569 6.45 11.78 8.75
N ALA A 570 5.86 10.69 9.24
CA ALA A 570 4.71 10.68 10.13
C ALA A 570 4.78 9.53 11.13
N TYR A 571 3.89 9.50 12.12
CA TYR A 571 3.66 8.35 12.98
C TYR A 571 2.16 8.15 13.20
N ARG A 572 1.75 6.99 13.72
CA ARG A 572 0.36 6.77 14.12
C ARG A 572 0.24 7.01 15.63
N ASP A 573 -0.62 7.93 16.04
CA ASP A 573 -0.87 8.16 17.47
C ASP A 573 -1.73 7.04 18.08
N ALA A 574 -1.93 7.10 19.40
CA ALA A 574 -2.71 6.10 20.14
C ALA A 574 -4.18 5.99 19.68
N ALA A 575 -4.72 7.04 19.04
CA ALA A 575 -6.07 7.05 18.47
C ALA A 575 -6.11 6.51 17.03
N GLY A 576 -4.97 6.11 16.48
CA GLY A 576 -4.86 5.62 15.12
C GLY A 576 -4.72 6.73 14.08
N VAL A 577 -4.53 7.99 14.47
CA VAL A 577 -4.42 9.12 13.53
C VAL A 577 -2.99 9.22 13.00
N LEU A 578 -2.83 9.45 11.69
CA LEU A 578 -1.53 9.75 11.10
C LEU A 578 -1.10 11.17 11.45
N ARG A 579 -0.02 11.28 12.22
CA ARG A 579 0.60 12.51 12.69
C ARG A 579 1.81 12.86 11.84
N LEU A 580 1.68 13.90 11.01
CA LEU A 580 2.74 14.38 10.13
C LEU A 580 3.76 15.22 10.92
N THR A 581 5.02 14.80 10.94
CA THR A 581 6.11 15.48 11.66
C THR A 581 7.06 16.21 10.72
N GLN A 582 7.12 15.83 9.45
CA GLN A 582 7.92 16.52 8.44
C GLN A 582 7.34 16.33 7.04
N ILE A 583 7.46 17.36 6.21
CA ILE A 583 7.13 17.35 4.78
C ILE A 583 8.20 18.09 3.99
N ARG A 584 8.63 17.53 2.86
CA ARG A 584 9.63 18.14 1.98
C ARG A 584 9.22 18.03 0.51
N SER A 585 9.49 19.06 -0.29
CA SER A 585 9.42 18.99 -1.76
C SER A 585 10.82 18.70 -2.34
N GLY A 586 10.90 17.92 -3.43
CA GLY A 586 12.13 17.82 -4.22
C GLY A 586 13.12 16.71 -3.85
N GLY A 587 12.65 15.56 -3.33
CA GLY A 587 13.52 14.44 -2.94
C GLY A 587 13.70 13.30 -3.95
N TYR A 588 12.89 13.23 -5.03
CA TYR A 588 12.95 12.12 -5.98
C TYR A 588 13.16 12.62 -7.40
N THR A 589 14.32 12.30 -7.97
CA THR A 589 14.42 12.15 -9.41
C THR A 589 13.71 10.84 -9.74
N LEU A 590 12.59 10.90 -10.44
CA LEU A 590 12.01 9.72 -11.09
C LEU A 590 13.04 9.22 -12.10
N VAL A 591 13.86 8.25 -11.71
CA VAL A 591 14.69 7.49 -12.64
C VAL A 591 13.73 6.53 -13.33
N LEU A 592 13.10 7.01 -14.40
CA LEU A 592 12.48 6.10 -15.36
C LEU A 592 13.61 5.23 -15.92
N PRO A 593 13.52 3.88 -15.89
CA PRO A 593 14.47 3.05 -16.60
C PRO A 593 14.46 3.51 -18.06
N ALA A 594 15.64 3.87 -18.56
CA ALA A 594 15.78 4.23 -19.96
C ALA A 594 15.29 3.05 -20.80
N LEU A 595 14.19 3.24 -21.53
CA LEU A 595 13.82 2.35 -22.61
C LEU A 595 14.99 2.40 -23.60
N GLN A 596 15.79 1.33 -23.61
CA GLN A 596 16.71 1.07 -24.70
C GLN A 596 15.86 0.76 -25.93
N ASN A 597 15.76 1.73 -26.83
CA ASN A 597 15.33 1.49 -28.21
C ASN A 597 16.40 0.73 -28.98
#